data_AF-A0A7V3AN56-F1
#
_entry.id   AF-A0A7V3AN56-F1
#
_cell.length_a   1.000
_cell.length_b   1.000
_cell.length_c   1.000
_cell.angle_alpha   90.00
_cell.angle_beta   90.00
_cell.angle_gamma   90.00
#
_symmetry.space_group_name_H-M   'P 1'
#
loop_
_entity.id
_entity.type
_entity.pdbx_description
1 polymer ?
#
loop_
_entity_poly.entity_id
_entity_poly.type
_entity_poly.pdbx_seq_one_letter_code
_entity_poly.pdbx_strand_id
1 'polypeptide(L)'
;MSVNYGIIVVAHSRLAEELVHTAFAVLGEQPNVAGIALTSEQNLEAVCARIAAVRDAMQVDGYLVLTDMMGGTPCNASMMLC
;
A
#
# COMPACT_ATOMS: atom_id res chain seq x y z
N MET A 1 25.92 -3.57 -0.98
CA MET A 1 24.81 -2.74 -1.50
C MET A 1 23.65 -2.91 -0.54
N SER A 2 23.14 -1.83 0.04
CA SER A 2 21.95 -1.89 0.88
C SER A 2 20.74 -1.97 -0.02
N VAL A 3 19.93 -3.02 0.12
CA VAL A 3 18.69 -3.17 -0.65
C VAL A 3 17.65 -2.19 -0.09
N ASN A 4 17.03 -1.39 -0.95
CA ASN A 4 16.01 -0.41 -0.57
C ASN A 4 14.61 -0.98 -0.87
N TYR A 5 13.74 -1.01 0.14
CA TYR A 5 12.38 -1.55 0.01
C TYR A 5 11.34 -0.45 0.23
N GLY A 6 10.24 -0.51 -0.52
CA GLY A 6 9.05 0.31 -0.31
C GLY A 6 7.98 -0.43 0.50
N ILE A 7 7.16 0.30 1.24
CA ILE A 7 6.03 -0.24 1.99
C ILE A 7 4.74 0.36 1.43
N ILE A 8 3.80 -0.49 1.04
CA ILE A 8 2.48 -0.10 0.58
C ILE A 8 1.44 -0.71 1.51
N VAL A 9 0.72 0.12 2.25
CA VAL A 9 -0.40 -0.33 3.09
C VAL A 9 -1.68 -0.22 2.26
N VAL A 10 -2.43 -1.30 2.11
CA VAL A 10 -3.67 -1.35 1.32
C VAL A 10 -4.80 -1.83 2.24
N ALA A 11 -5.84 -1.04 2.44
CA ALA A 11 -6.91 -1.37 3.37
C ALA A 11 -8.24 -0.74 2.98
N HIS A 12 -9.33 -1.28 3.52
CA HIS A 12 -10.67 -0.69 3.36
C HIS A 12 -10.80 0.64 4.09
N SER A 13 -11.63 1.52 3.52
CA SER A 13 -11.89 2.85 4.04
C SER A 13 -10.56 3.59 4.26
N ARG A 14 -10.46 4.43 5.30
CA ARG A 14 -9.28 5.25 5.56
C ARG A 14 -8.20 4.54 6.39
N LEU A 15 -8.34 3.24 6.66
CA LEU A 15 -7.45 2.55 7.59
C LEU A 15 -5.98 2.62 7.17
N ALA A 16 -5.68 2.42 5.88
CA ALA A 16 -4.30 2.50 5.38
C ALA A 16 -3.68 3.90 5.56
N GLU A 17 -4.46 4.95 5.28
CA GLU A 17 -4.03 6.34 5.44
C GLU A 17 -3.77 6.66 6.92
N GLU A 18 -4.68 6.26 7.81
CA GLU A 18 -4.55 6.53 9.24
C GLU A 18 -3.41 5.75 9.88
N LEU A 19 -3.12 4.53 9.41
CA LEU A 19 -1.96 3.76 9.86
C LEU A 19 -0.65 4.44 9.46
N VAL A 20 -0.52 4.90 8.21
CA VAL A 20 0.67 5.62 7.75
C VAL A 20 0.81 6.96 8.47
N HIS A 21 -0.27 7.73 8.57
CA HIS A 21 -0.30 8.99 9.30
C HIS A 21 0.13 8.80 10.76
N THR A 22 -0.41 7.78 11.44
CA THR A 22 -0.04 7.46 12.83
C THR A 22 1.43 7.08 12.95
N ALA A 23 1.95 6.24 12.03
CA ALA A 23 3.36 5.86 12.02
C ALA A 23 4.26 7.10 11.84
N PHE A 24 3.91 8.01 10.92
CA PHE A 24 4.66 9.23 10.68
C PHE A 24 4.57 10.22 11.84
N ALA A 25 3.44 10.30 12.54
CA ALA A 25 3.31 11.13 13.74
C ALA A 25 4.27 10.69 14.87
N VAL A 26 4.59 9.39 14.93
CA VAL A 26 5.49 8.82 15.95
C VAL A 26 6.95 8.84 15.51
N LEU A 27 7.23 8.52 14.25
CA LEU A 27 8.58 8.29 13.73
C LEU A 27 9.13 9.43 12.86
N GLY A 28 8.28 10.40 12.50
CA GLY A 28 8.52 11.33 11.40
C GLY A 28 8.21 10.73 10.03
N GLU A 29 8.17 11.56 8.99
CA GLU A 29 7.98 11.10 7.61
C GLU A 29 9.03 10.06 7.22
N GLN A 30 8.57 8.95 6.61
CA GLN A 30 9.45 7.88 6.13
C GLN A 30 9.47 7.86 4.61
N PRO A 31 10.64 7.69 3.98
CA PRO A 31 10.72 7.54 2.53
C PRO A 31 10.07 6.21 2.11
N ASN A 32 9.48 6.21 0.91
CA ASN A 32 8.95 5.00 0.25
C ASN A 32 7.87 4.26 1.07
N VAL A 33 7.06 4.99 1.85
CA VAL A 33 5.88 4.44 2.54
C VAL A 33 4.62 5.13 2.02
N ALA A 34 3.61 4.36 1.62
CA ALA A 34 2.32 4.89 1.14
C ALA A 34 1.13 4.09 1.65
N GLY A 35 0.01 4.77 1.87
CA GLY A 35 -1.28 4.18 2.21
C GLY A 35 -2.26 4.29 1.04
N ILE A 36 -2.97 3.21 0.73
CA ILE A 36 -4.01 3.13 -0.30
C ILE A 36 -5.32 2.73 0.37
N ALA A 37 -6.22 3.71 0.50
CA ALA A 37 -7.59 3.51 0.94
C ALA A 37 -8.45 2.96 -0.20
N LEU A 38 -9.17 1.87 0.06
CA LEU A 38 -10.23 1.36 -0.82
C LEU A 38 -11.57 1.92 -0.40
N THR A 39 -12.24 2.62 -1.31
CA THR A 39 -13.63 3.07 -1.11
C THR A 39 -14.59 2.07 -1.73
N SER A 40 -15.84 2.06 -1.24
CA SER A 40 -16.88 1.06 -1.57
C SER A 40 -17.25 0.94 -3.05
N GLU A 41 -16.76 1.86 -3.89
CA GLU A 41 -17.08 1.97 -5.31
C GLU A 41 -15.98 1.39 -6.22
N GLN A 42 -14.85 0.95 -5.65
CA GLN A 42 -13.71 0.48 -6.45
C GLN A 42 -13.78 -1.03 -6.70
N ASN A 43 -13.65 -1.42 -7.98
CA ASN A 43 -13.47 -2.81 -8.37
C ASN A 43 -12.00 -3.23 -8.23
N LEU A 44 -11.76 -4.55 -8.35
CA LEU A 44 -10.44 -5.15 -8.17
C LEU A 44 -9.39 -4.56 -9.12
N GLU A 45 -9.75 -4.32 -10.38
CA GLU A 45 -8.86 -3.79 -11.41
C GLU A 45 -8.39 -2.36 -11.08
N ALA A 46 -9.31 -1.51 -10.59
CA ALA A 46 -8.97 -0.16 -10.18
C ALA A 46 -7.99 -0.16 -8.99
N VAL A 47 -8.17 -1.07 -8.04
CA VAL A 47 -7.26 -1.22 -6.91
C VAL A 47 -5.88 -1.68 -7.38
N CYS A 48 -5.82 -2.64 -8.30
CA CYS A 48 -4.55 -3.09 -8.88
C CYS A 48 -3.81 -1.95 -9.59
N ALA A 49 -4.51 -1.17 -10.40
CA ALA A 49 -3.92 -0.03 -11.09
C ALA A 49 -3.35 1.01 -10.12
N ARG A 50 -4.02 1.28 -8.99
CA ARG A 50 -3.52 2.19 -7.96
C ARG A 50 -2.27 1.66 -7.26
N ILE A 51 -2.25 0.38 -6.90
CA ILE A 51 -1.08 -0.25 -6.28
C ILE A 51 0.11 -0.20 -7.24
N ALA A 52 -0.08 -0.53 -8.52
CA ALA A 52 0.96 -0.47 -9.54
C ALA A 52 1.51 0.95 -9.72
N ALA A 53 0.63 1.96 -9.80
CA ALA A 53 1.06 3.35 -9.95
C ALA A 53 1.91 3.83 -8.75
N VAL A 54 1.52 3.48 -7.53
CA VAL A 54 2.29 3.82 -6.31
C VAL A 54 3.62 3.08 -6.28
N ARG A 55 3.61 1.79 -6.60
CA ARG A 55 4.80 0.94 -6.69
C ARG A 55 5.83 1.55 -7.64
N ASP A 56 5.41 1.84 -8.87
CA ASP A 56 6.29 2.31 -9.95
C ASP A 56 6.89 3.70 -9.64
N ALA A 57 6.20 4.51 -8.83
CA ALA A 57 6.68 5.81 -8.38
C ALA A 57 7.78 5.75 -7.31
N MET A 58 7.88 4.68 -6.51
CA MET A 58 8.82 4.60 -5.38
C MET A 58 10.27 4.28 -5.78
N GLN A 59 10.55 3.85 -7.02
CA GLN A 59 11.92 3.62 -7.55
C GLN A 59 12.83 2.83 -6.57
N VAL A 60 12.32 1.70 -6.06
CA VAL A 60 12.98 0.83 -5.04
C VAL A 60 13.24 -0.57 -5.59
N ASP A 61 14.06 -1.37 -4.89
CA ASP A 61 14.47 -2.71 -5.33
C ASP A 61 13.38 -3.78 -5.10
N GLY A 62 12.45 -3.51 -4.18
CA GLY A 62 11.36 -4.42 -3.84
C GLY A 62 10.31 -3.75 -2.95
N TYR A 63 9.22 -4.47 -2.71
CA TYR A 63 8.05 -3.93 -2.02
C TYR A 63 7.51 -4.89 -0.99
N LEU A 64 7.08 -4.36 0.15
CA LEU A 64 6.27 -5.04 1.13
C LEU A 64 4.85 -4.46 1.06
N VAL A 65 3.87 -5.29 0.71
CA VAL A 65 2.47 -4.90 0.71
C VAL A 65 1.79 -5.41 1.97
N LEU A 66 1.24 -4.49 2.77
CA LEU A 66 0.55 -4.78 4.02
C LEU A 66 -0.95 -4.61 3.82
N THR A 67 -1.74 -5.60 4.23
CA THR A 67 -3.20 -5.58 4.04
C THR A 67 -3.92 -5.71 5.36
N ASP A 68 -5.10 -5.10 5.47
CA ASP A 68 -5.94 -5.14 6.67
C ASP A 68 -6.48 -6.54 7.00
N MET A 69 -6.94 -7.27 5.98
CA MET A 69 -7.60 -8.55 6.13
C MET A 69 -7.19 -9.50 5.00
N MET A 70 -6.94 -10.76 5.36
CA MET A 70 -6.71 -11.82 4.39
C MET A 70 -8.01 -12.13 3.62
N GLY A 71 -7.91 -12.28 2.29
CA GLY A 71 -9.03 -12.67 1.41
C GLY A 71 -9.96 -11.52 0.97
N GLY A 72 -9.76 -10.31 1.49
CA GLY A 72 -10.47 -9.11 1.00
C GLY A 72 -9.90 -8.56 -0.31
N THR A 73 -10.59 -7.61 -0.93
CA THR A 73 -10.13 -6.92 -2.15
C THR A 73 -8.70 -6.34 -2.03
N PRO A 74 -8.29 -5.71 -0.90
CA PRO A 74 -6.90 -5.30 -0.68
C PRO A 74 -5.89 -6.43 -0.87
N CYS A 75 -6.15 -7.57 -0.23
CA CYS A 75 -5.28 -8.74 -0.25
C CYS A 75 -5.22 -9.39 -1.64
N ASN A 76 -6.38 -9.60 -2.27
CA ASN A 76 -6.46 -10.22 -3.59
C ASN A 76 -5.80 -9.34 -4.67
N ALA A 77 -5.99 -8.02 -4.62
CA ALA A 77 -5.33 -7.10 -5.53
C ALA A 77 -3.80 -7.14 -5.38
N SER A 78 -3.33 -7.17 -4.12
CA SER A 78 -1.90 -7.24 -3.81
C SER A 78 -1.28 -8.53 -4.32
N MET A 79 -1.96 -9.67 -4.14
CA MET A 79 -1.49 -10.98 -4.61
C MET A 79 -1.40 -11.10 -6.13
N MET A 80 -2.22 -10.36 -6.89
CA MET A 80 -2.13 -10.38 -8.37
C MET A 80 -0.94 -9.59 -8.92
N LEU A 81 -0.31 -8.74 -8.11
CA LEU A 81 0.76 -7.83 -8.54
C LEU A 81 2.15 -8.21 -8.03
N CYS A 82 2.23 -9.19 -7.13
CA CYS A 82 3.45 -9.75 -6.58
C CYS A 82 3.80 -11.06 -7.30
#